data_AF-A0A380FDM6-F1
#
_entry.id   AF-A0A380FDM6-F1
#
_cell.length_a   1.000
_cell.length_b   1.000
_cell.length_c   1.000
_cell.angle_alpha   90.00
_cell.angle_beta   90.00
_cell.angle_gamma   90.00
#
_symmetry.space_group_name_H-M   'P 1'
#
loop_
_entity.id
_entity.type
_entity.pdbx_description
1 polymer ?
#
loop_
_entity_poly.entity_id
_entity_poly.type
_entity_poly.pdbx_seq_one_letter_code
_entity_poly.pdbx_strand_id
1 'polypeptide(L)'
;MLNDGERLDCLIKENLKIIQNDDVFSFSTDALLLAHFTKVKKNDQILDICTGNGVIPLLLSDKGNQQIAGIEIQEQLVDMANRSIALNQLDERITMHHMDLKDAHKVFKPAQYSLVTCNPPYFKVNQQHQHQKDAHKIARHEIMCTLERLLFCSEAFIETRW
;
A
#
# COMPACT_ATOMS: atom_id res chain seq x y z
N MET A 1 5.58 -7.34 -18.69
CA MET A 1 5.09 -8.71 -18.94
C MET A 1 4.53 -9.24 -17.62
N LEU A 2 3.45 -10.03 -17.64
CA LEU A 2 2.90 -10.65 -16.43
C LEU A 2 3.74 -11.88 -16.05
N ASN A 3 3.87 -12.14 -14.76
CA ASN A 3 4.50 -13.35 -14.24
C ASN A 3 3.45 -14.47 -14.03
N ASP A 4 3.91 -15.67 -13.70
CA ASP A 4 3.02 -16.82 -13.48
C ASP A 4 1.98 -16.56 -12.37
N GLY A 5 0.73 -16.90 -12.66
CA GLY A 5 -0.41 -16.70 -11.75
C GLY A 5 -0.92 -15.26 -11.66
N GLU A 6 -0.25 -14.30 -12.33
CA GLU A 6 -0.73 -12.92 -12.37
C GLU A 6 -1.76 -12.71 -13.47
N ARG A 7 -2.71 -11.83 -13.17
CA ARG A 7 -3.68 -11.28 -14.12
C ARG A 7 -3.60 -9.77 -14.12
N LEU A 8 -4.13 -9.18 -15.20
CA LEU A 8 -4.26 -7.75 -15.36
C LEU A 8 -5.74 -7.37 -15.24
N ASP A 9 -6.07 -6.63 -14.19
CA ASP A 9 -7.41 -6.11 -13.95
C ASP A 9 -7.48 -4.62 -14.30
N CYS A 10 -8.70 -4.13 -14.56
CA CYS A 10 -8.95 -2.71 -14.85
C CYS A 10 -9.74 -2.06 -13.72
N LEU A 11 -9.23 -0.96 -13.21
CA LEU A 11 -9.96 -0.01 -12.37
C LEU A 11 -10.81 0.86 -13.32
N ILE A 12 -12.02 0.36 -13.63
CA ILE A 12 -12.85 0.83 -14.76
C ILE A 12 -13.11 2.33 -14.71
N LYS A 13 -13.38 2.87 -13.52
CA LYS A 13 -13.77 4.27 -13.35
C LYS A 13 -12.61 5.24 -13.60
N GLU A 14 -11.41 4.87 -13.14
CA GLU A 14 -10.18 5.66 -13.26
C GLU A 14 -9.44 5.35 -14.58
N ASN A 15 -9.90 4.35 -15.34
CA ASN A 15 -9.24 3.84 -16.54
C ASN A 15 -7.77 3.44 -16.30
N LEU A 16 -7.51 2.86 -15.13
CA LEU A 16 -6.19 2.38 -14.72
C LEU A 16 -6.13 0.85 -14.80
N LYS A 17 -4.91 0.33 -14.95
CA LYS A 17 -4.63 -1.10 -14.98
C LYS A 17 -3.85 -1.53 -13.75
N ILE A 18 -4.12 -2.71 -13.23
CA ILE A 18 -3.43 -3.21 -12.03
C ILE A 18 -3.17 -4.70 -12.13
N ILE A 19 -1.96 -5.10 -11.73
CA ILE A 19 -1.54 -6.49 -11.70
C ILE A 19 -1.98 -7.10 -10.36
N GLN A 20 -2.63 -8.26 -10.44
CA GLN A 20 -3.13 -9.01 -9.30
C GLN A 20 -2.76 -10.48 -9.41
N ASN A 21 -2.75 -11.18 -8.29
CA ASN A 21 -2.52 -12.63 -8.25
C ASN A 21 -3.33 -13.21 -7.09
N ASP A 22 -4.30 -14.08 -7.34
CA ASP A 22 -5.20 -14.57 -6.29
C ASP A 22 -4.52 -15.44 -5.23
N ASP A 23 -3.39 -16.07 -5.55
CA ASP A 23 -2.63 -16.90 -4.61
C ASP A 23 -1.77 -16.05 -3.65
N VAL A 24 -1.42 -14.84 -4.10
CA VAL A 24 -0.49 -13.92 -3.42
C VAL A 24 -1.27 -12.76 -2.79
N PHE A 25 -1.96 -11.97 -3.61
CA PHE A 25 -2.71 -10.78 -3.19
C PHE A 25 -3.70 -10.29 -4.26
N SER A 26 -4.92 -10.04 -3.82
CA SER A 26 -5.93 -9.26 -4.53
C SER A 26 -6.39 -8.11 -3.63
N PHE A 27 -6.53 -6.91 -4.18
CA PHE A 27 -6.99 -5.78 -3.37
C PHE A 27 -8.41 -6.04 -2.85
N SER A 28 -8.71 -5.55 -1.65
CA SER A 28 -10.03 -5.65 -1.06
C SER A 28 -10.93 -4.47 -1.43
N THR A 29 -12.24 -4.64 -1.24
CA THR A 29 -13.20 -3.53 -1.33
C THR A 29 -12.84 -2.39 -0.37
N ASP A 30 -12.27 -2.69 0.79
CA ASP A 30 -11.87 -1.68 1.78
C ASP A 30 -10.78 -0.75 1.22
N ALA A 31 -9.82 -1.29 0.45
CA ALA A 31 -8.80 -0.48 -0.20
C ALA A 31 -9.41 0.51 -1.20
N LEU A 32 -10.38 0.03 -2.01
CA LEU A 32 -11.13 0.89 -2.94
C LEU A 32 -11.89 1.98 -2.18
N LEU A 33 -12.62 1.61 -1.12
CA LEU A 33 -13.40 2.54 -0.32
C LEU A 33 -12.52 3.59 0.37
N LEU A 34 -11.39 3.19 0.94
CA LEU A 34 -10.43 4.09 1.56
C LEU A 34 -9.89 5.11 0.56
N ALA A 35 -9.43 4.66 -0.61
CA ALA A 35 -8.95 5.55 -1.66
C ALA A 35 -10.04 6.52 -2.12
N HIS A 36 -11.28 6.03 -2.29
CA HIS A 36 -12.43 6.84 -2.68
C HIS A 36 -12.84 7.87 -1.62
N PHE A 37 -12.82 7.50 -0.34
CA PHE A 37 -13.11 8.37 0.80
C PHE A 37 -12.04 9.46 0.97
N THR A 38 -10.80 9.14 0.64
CA THR A 38 -9.65 10.04 0.81
C THR A 38 -9.76 11.25 -0.11
N LYS A 39 -9.59 12.44 0.48
CA LYS A 39 -9.57 13.73 -0.23
C LYS A 39 -8.13 14.18 -0.42
N VAL A 40 -7.71 14.31 -1.67
CA VAL A 40 -6.39 14.84 -2.04
C VAL A 40 -6.48 16.35 -2.24
N LYS A 41 -5.60 17.11 -1.57
CA LYS A 41 -5.46 18.56 -1.68
C LYS A 41 -4.27 18.92 -2.56
N LYS A 42 -4.30 20.15 -3.09
CA LYS A 42 -3.30 20.67 -4.05
C LYS A 42 -1.85 20.50 -3.58
N ASN A 43 -1.59 20.73 -2.29
CA ASN A 43 -0.24 20.75 -1.73
C ASN A 43 0.08 19.48 -0.92
N ASP A 44 -0.67 18.39 -1.12
CA ASP A 44 -0.41 17.20 -0.33
C ASP A 44 0.91 16.53 -0.70
N GLN A 45 1.59 16.02 0.32
CA GLN A 45 2.64 15.02 0.20
C GLN A 45 2.06 13.71 0.72
N ILE A 46 1.98 12.70 -0.15
CA ILE A 46 1.17 11.51 0.11
C ILE A 46 2.06 10.30 0.41
N LEU A 47 1.74 9.58 1.48
CA LEU A 47 2.36 8.31 1.84
C LEU A 47 1.27 7.24 2.06
N ASP A 48 1.39 6.11 1.38
CA ASP A 48 0.57 4.92 1.64
C ASP A 48 1.41 3.84 2.34
N ILE A 49 1.01 3.49 3.56
CA ILE A 49 1.67 2.49 4.40
C ILE A 49 0.97 1.13 4.22
N CYS A 50 1.75 0.05 4.10
CA CYS A 50 1.24 -1.28 3.79
C CYS A 50 0.49 -1.28 2.44
N THR A 51 1.14 -0.73 1.42
CA THR A 51 0.50 -0.40 0.15
C THR A 51 0.16 -1.62 -0.73
N GLY A 52 0.70 -2.80 -0.40
CA GLY A 52 0.46 -4.02 -1.15
C GLY A 52 0.87 -3.87 -2.62
N ASN A 53 -0.02 -4.23 -3.55
CA ASN A 53 0.21 -4.08 -4.99
C ASN A 53 0.00 -2.65 -5.53
N GLY A 54 -0.10 -1.64 -4.65
CA GLY A 54 -0.15 -0.22 -5.05
C GLY A 54 -1.54 0.28 -5.47
N VAL A 55 -2.62 -0.43 -5.14
CA VAL A 55 -3.99 -0.03 -5.53
C VAL A 55 -4.38 1.36 -5.02
N ILE A 56 -4.05 1.70 -3.76
CA ILE A 56 -4.39 3.01 -3.19
C ILE A 56 -3.58 4.11 -3.89
N PRO A 57 -2.24 4.03 -4.03
CA PRO A 57 -1.47 5.00 -4.80
C PRO A 57 -1.99 5.23 -6.22
N LEU A 58 -2.34 4.15 -6.94
CA LEU A 58 -2.92 4.25 -8.28
C LEU A 58 -4.23 5.06 -8.26
N LEU A 59 -5.16 4.72 -7.36
CA LEU A 59 -6.43 5.44 -7.25
C LEU A 59 -6.28 6.89 -6.77
N LEU A 60 -5.33 7.17 -5.88
CA LEU A 60 -5.05 8.54 -5.46
C LEU A 60 -4.39 9.37 -6.57
N SER A 61 -3.68 8.74 -7.50
CA SER A 61 -3.05 9.42 -8.63
C SER A 61 -4.07 10.00 -9.63
N ASP A 62 -5.27 9.41 -9.71
CA ASP A 62 -6.39 9.92 -10.52
C ASP A 62 -7.03 11.18 -9.90
N LYS A 63 -6.85 11.38 -8.58
CA LYS A 63 -7.48 12.47 -7.82
C LYS A 63 -6.70 13.79 -7.83
N GLY A 64 -5.47 13.79 -8.32
CA GLY A 64 -4.61 14.97 -8.29
C GLY A 64 -3.25 14.70 -8.94
N ASN A 65 -2.33 15.67 -8.87
CA ASN A 65 -1.00 15.61 -9.50
C ASN A 65 0.16 15.49 -8.50
N GLN A 66 -0.15 15.19 -7.24
CA GLN A 66 0.82 15.09 -6.16
C GLN A 66 1.73 13.86 -6.34
N GLN A 67 2.91 13.95 -5.72
CA GLN A 67 3.84 12.84 -5.55
C GLN A 67 3.31 11.89 -4.46
N ILE A 68 3.43 10.59 -4.72
CA ILE A 68 2.92 9.53 -3.85
C ILE A 68 4.05 8.54 -3.55
N ALA A 69 4.31 8.31 -2.27
CA ALA A 69 5.20 7.25 -1.82
C ALA A 69 4.38 6.07 -1.29
N GLY A 70 4.80 4.84 -1.58
CA GLY A 70 4.22 3.62 -1.02
C GLY A 70 5.28 2.81 -0.28
N ILE A 71 4.97 2.31 0.93
CA ILE A 71 5.85 1.40 1.68
C ILE A 71 5.21 0.01 1.72
N GLU A 72 5.97 -0.99 1.26
CA GLU A 72 5.58 -2.40 1.33
C GLU A 72 6.81 -3.24 1.66
N ILE A 73 6.65 -4.24 2.53
CA ILE A 73 7.73 -5.10 3.00
C ILE A 73 7.89 -6.36 2.14
N GLN A 74 6.86 -6.70 1.35
CA GLN A 74 6.88 -7.87 0.49
C GLN A 74 7.38 -7.50 -0.91
N GLU A 75 8.60 -7.93 -1.23
CA GLU A 75 9.25 -7.72 -2.54
C GLU A 75 8.35 -8.04 -3.73
N GLN A 76 7.62 -9.17 -3.68
CA GLN A 76 6.73 -9.59 -4.75
C GLN A 76 5.60 -8.59 -5.01
N LEU A 77 5.04 -8.00 -3.94
CA LEU A 77 3.98 -6.98 -4.06
C LEU A 77 4.54 -5.65 -4.58
N VAL A 78 5.76 -5.29 -4.17
CA VAL A 78 6.47 -4.13 -4.69
C VAL A 78 6.75 -4.28 -6.19
N ASP A 79 7.16 -5.46 -6.66
CA ASP A 79 7.34 -5.74 -8.08
C ASP A 79 6.03 -5.60 -8.87
N MET A 80 4.94 -6.21 -8.38
CA MET A 80 3.61 -6.07 -8.97
C MET A 80 3.15 -4.61 -9.02
N ALA A 81 3.39 -3.85 -7.95
CA ALA A 81 3.05 -2.43 -7.88
C ALA A 81 3.85 -1.62 -8.89
N ASN A 82 5.17 -1.76 -8.95
CA ASN A 82 6.03 -1.05 -9.89
C ASN A 82 5.66 -1.33 -11.35
N ARG A 83 5.38 -2.59 -11.70
CA ARG A 83 4.92 -2.93 -13.05
C ARG A 83 3.54 -2.35 -13.35
N SER A 84 2.64 -2.30 -12.36
CA SER A 84 1.34 -1.64 -12.51
C SER A 84 1.49 -0.13 -12.71
N ILE A 85 2.36 0.52 -11.94
CA ILE A 85 2.68 1.96 -12.08
C ILE A 85 3.21 2.26 -13.48
N ALA A 86 4.17 1.46 -13.97
CA ALA A 86 4.74 1.60 -15.30
C ALA A 86 3.69 1.40 -16.41
N LEU A 87 2.78 0.44 -16.26
CA LEU A 87 1.69 0.22 -17.21
C LEU A 87 0.74 1.42 -17.35
N ASN A 88 0.65 2.26 -16.31
CA ASN A 88 -0.15 3.48 -16.29
C ASN A 88 0.67 4.76 -16.54
N GLN A 89 1.99 4.64 -16.78
CA GLN A 89 2.90 5.78 -17.01
C GLN A 89 2.96 6.74 -15.79
N LEU A 90 3.00 6.16 -14.59
CA LEU A 90 2.98 6.91 -13.33
C LEU A 90 4.32 6.85 -12.57
N ASP A 91 5.40 6.39 -13.21
CA ASP A 91 6.72 6.18 -12.57
C ASP A 91 7.33 7.47 -12.01
N GLU A 92 7.04 8.62 -12.64
CA GLU A 92 7.49 9.93 -12.15
C GLU A 92 6.65 10.48 -10.98
N ARG A 93 5.54 9.81 -10.65
CA ARG A 93 4.55 10.26 -9.67
C ARG A 93 4.37 9.34 -8.48
N ILE A 94 4.63 8.04 -8.66
CA ILE A 94 4.44 7.02 -7.63
C ILE A 94 5.77 6.31 -7.43
N THR A 95 6.31 6.39 -6.21
CA THR A 95 7.54 5.69 -5.82
C THR A 95 7.24 4.63 -4.78
N MET A 96 7.64 3.39 -5.07
CA MET A 96 7.52 2.26 -4.14
C MET A 96 8.81 2.05 -3.37
N HIS A 97 8.70 1.87 -2.05
CA HIS A 97 9.79 1.56 -1.15
C HIS A 97 9.62 0.15 -0.59
N HIS A 98 10.49 -0.76 -1.03
CA HIS A 98 10.61 -2.08 -0.45
C HIS A 98 11.39 -1.99 0.87
N MET A 99 10.68 -1.96 1.99
CA MET A 99 11.31 -1.87 3.32
C MET A 99 10.39 -2.27 4.46
N ASP A 100 10.99 -2.64 5.60
CA ASP A 100 10.25 -2.74 6.87
C ASP A 100 9.93 -1.33 7.37
N LEU A 101 8.68 -1.12 7.80
CA LEU A 101 8.22 0.14 8.36
C LEU A 101 9.07 0.58 9.57
N LYS A 102 9.67 -0.36 10.32
CA LYS A 102 10.62 -0.05 11.40
C LYS A 102 11.81 0.77 10.91
N ASP A 103 12.24 0.57 9.67
CA ASP A 103 13.38 1.25 9.08
C ASP A 103 13.00 2.54 8.33
N ALA A 104 11.70 2.86 8.24
CA ALA A 104 11.20 4.02 7.53
C ALA A 104 11.82 5.35 8.02
N HIS A 105 12.09 5.47 9.32
CA HIS A 105 12.73 6.67 9.91
C HIS A 105 14.14 6.97 9.37
N LYS A 106 14.80 5.98 8.74
CA LYS A 106 16.13 6.15 8.12
C LYS A 106 16.05 6.78 6.73
N VAL A 107 14.89 6.68 6.07
CA VAL A 107 14.68 7.10 4.69
C VAL A 107 13.78 8.32 4.62
N PHE A 108 12.70 8.33 5.40
CA PHE A 108 11.72 9.40 5.42
C PHE A 108 12.02 10.41 6.51
N LYS A 109 11.88 11.70 6.18
CA LYS A 109 12.02 12.76 7.17
C LYS A 109 10.75 12.83 8.03
N PRO A 110 10.88 13.09 9.34
CA PRO A 110 9.71 13.37 10.18
C PRO A 110 8.87 14.52 9.63
N ALA A 111 7.55 14.46 9.83
CA ALA A 111 6.59 15.50 9.42
C ALA A 111 6.71 15.94 7.95
N GLN A 112 7.00 15.03 7.03
CA GLN A 112 7.13 15.31 5.60
C GLN A 112 5.81 15.14 4.83
N TYR A 113 4.90 14.30 5.34
CA TYR A 113 3.69 13.91 4.63
C TYR A 113 2.47 14.60 5.23
N SER A 114 1.63 15.21 4.41
CA SER A 114 0.40 15.86 4.85
C SER A 114 -0.82 14.96 4.72
N LEU A 115 -0.68 13.85 4.00
CA LEU A 115 -1.71 12.83 3.83
C LEU A 115 -1.06 11.45 3.95
N VAL A 116 -1.51 10.67 4.93
CA VAL A 116 -1.08 9.28 5.11
C VAL A 116 -2.30 8.38 5.01
N THR A 117 -2.22 7.36 4.15
CA THR A 117 -3.21 6.28 4.06
C THR A 117 -2.59 4.97 4.52
N CYS A 118 -3.42 4.08 5.07
CA CYS A 118 -3.00 2.74 5.41
C CYS A 118 -4.22 1.83 5.42
N ASN A 119 -4.14 0.74 4.65
CA ASN A 119 -5.08 -0.37 4.74
C ASN A 119 -4.29 -1.64 5.10
N PRO A 120 -3.96 -1.85 6.38
CA PRO A 120 -3.14 -2.97 6.77
C PRO A 120 -3.88 -4.29 6.52
N PRO A 121 -3.17 -5.40 6.33
CA PRO A 121 -3.81 -6.71 6.25
C PRO A 121 -4.61 -6.97 7.54
N TYR A 122 -5.92 -7.23 7.41
CA TYR A 122 -6.78 -7.51 8.57
C TYR A 122 -6.42 -8.84 9.23
N PHE A 123 -6.26 -8.85 10.55
CA PHE A 123 -6.18 -10.08 11.36
C PHE A 123 -7.45 -10.26 12.20
N LYS A 124 -8.06 -11.44 12.08
CA LYS A 124 -8.83 -12.00 13.18
C LYS A 124 -7.89 -12.86 14.01
N VAL A 125 -7.38 -12.27 15.09
CA VAL A 125 -6.86 -13.04 16.23
C VAL A 125 -8.04 -13.89 16.74
N ASN A 126 -7.84 -15.21 16.82
CA ASN A 126 -8.79 -16.27 17.20
C ASN A 126 -9.41 -17.05 16.03
N GLN A 127 -8.75 -18.14 15.63
CA GLN A 127 -9.33 -19.47 15.77
C GLN A 127 -8.24 -20.54 15.60
N GLN A 128 -8.03 -21.29 16.68
CA GLN A 128 -7.28 -22.55 16.66
C GLN A 128 -7.94 -23.50 15.64
N HIS A 129 -7.10 -24.17 14.85
CA HIS A 129 -7.42 -25.15 13.80
C HIS A 129 -7.81 -24.54 12.45
N GLN A 130 -6.84 -24.47 11.52
CA GLN A 130 -6.82 -25.28 10.30
C GLN A 130 -5.57 -24.91 9.46
N HIS A 131 -4.93 -25.93 8.87
CA HIS A 131 -3.93 -25.89 7.78
C HIS A 131 -2.54 -25.27 8.04
N GLN A 132 -1.53 -26.14 8.03
CA GLN A 132 -0.10 -25.83 8.17
C GLN A 132 0.50 -24.96 7.03
N LYS A 133 -0.26 -24.66 5.97
CA LYS A 133 0.12 -23.62 4.98
C LYS A 133 -0.24 -22.21 5.44
N ASP A 134 -1.29 -22.07 6.25
CA ASP A 134 -1.75 -20.80 6.79
C ASP A 134 -0.90 -20.33 7.96
N ALA A 135 -0.35 -21.26 8.76
CA ALA A 135 0.55 -20.94 9.87
C ALA A 135 1.83 -20.16 9.43
N HIS A 136 2.35 -20.42 8.23
CA HIS A 136 3.49 -19.67 7.68
C HIS A 136 3.11 -18.29 7.14
N LYS A 137 1.88 -18.12 6.61
CA LYS A 137 1.33 -16.80 6.30
C LYS A 137 1.10 -16.04 7.61
N ILE A 138 0.37 -16.61 8.57
CA ILE A 138 0.05 -16.02 9.88
C ILE A 138 1.29 -15.56 10.67
N ALA A 139 2.34 -16.39 10.77
CA ALA A 139 3.56 -16.03 11.50
C ALA A 139 4.40 -14.92 10.83
N ARG A 140 4.35 -14.78 9.50
CA ARG A 140 4.99 -13.65 8.79
C ARG A 140 4.24 -12.34 9.01
N HIS A 141 2.96 -12.42 9.36
CA HIS A 141 2.01 -11.33 9.28
C HIS A 141 1.71 -10.68 10.65
N GLU A 142 1.83 -11.39 11.78
CA GLU A 142 1.80 -10.80 13.13
C GLU A 142 3.07 -9.98 13.48
N ILE A 143 4.20 -10.23 12.82
CA ILE A 143 5.51 -9.68 13.19
C ILE A 143 5.81 -8.33 12.50
N MET A 144 5.17 -8.07 11.35
CA MET A 144 5.58 -6.99 10.45
C MET A 144 4.89 -5.64 10.72
N CYS A 145 3.62 -5.58 11.11
CA CYS A 145 2.95 -4.29 11.35
C CYS A 145 1.87 -4.37 12.45
N THR A 146 2.21 -3.96 13.68
CA THR A 146 1.23 -3.83 14.77
C THR A 146 0.47 -2.51 14.66
N LEU A 147 -0.76 -2.45 15.16
CA LEU A 147 -1.59 -1.22 15.18
C LEU A 147 -0.85 -0.06 15.88
N GLU A 148 -0.17 -0.35 16.99
CA GLU A 148 0.68 0.65 17.68
C GLU A 148 1.79 1.20 16.77
N ARG A 149 2.38 0.35 15.93
CA ARG A 149 3.47 0.77 15.03
C ARG A 149 2.95 1.60 13.87
N LEU A 150 1.75 1.31 13.37
CA LEU A 150 1.04 2.16 12.40
C LEU A 150 0.72 3.53 12.99
N LEU A 151 0.22 3.57 14.22
CA LEU A 151 -0.09 4.82 14.91
C LEU A 151 1.17 5.65 15.14
N PHE A 152 2.24 5.03 15.65
CA PHE A 152 3.53 5.70 15.85
C PHE A 152 4.11 6.25 14.55
N CYS A 153 4.08 5.48 13.46
CA CYS A 153 4.59 5.95 12.17
C CYS A 153 3.71 7.05 11.58
N SER A 154 2.39 6.95 11.71
CA SER A 154 1.48 7.99 11.25
C SER A 154 1.72 9.30 12.01
N GLU A 155 1.89 9.25 13.34
CA GLU A 155 2.24 10.41 14.15
C GLU A 155 3.62 10.97 13.78
N ALA A 156 4.62 10.13 13.49
CA ALA A 156 5.96 10.57 13.14
C ALA A 156 6.05 11.22 11.75
N PHE A 157 5.24 10.78 10.78
CA PHE A 157 5.32 11.21 9.39
C PHE A 157 4.29 12.26 8.99
N ILE A 158 3.18 12.39 9.72
CA ILE A 158 2.15 13.41 9.47
C ILE A 158 2.62 14.80 9.92
N GLU A 159 2.47 15.80 9.06
CA GLU A 159 2.57 17.21 9.47
C GLU A 159 1.48 17.56 10.49
N THR A 160 1.88 17.92 11.72
CA THR A 160 0.94 18.45 12.72
C THR A 160 0.69 19.93 12.44
N ARG A 161 -0.46 20.26 11.83
CA ARG A 161 -0.95 21.64 11.71
C ARG A 161 -2.02 21.87 12.75
N TRP A 162 -1.68 22.62 13.79
CA TRP A 162 -2.64 23.21 14.73
C TRP A 162 -3.18 24.53 14.18
#